data_AF-A0A1C6UT29-F1
#
_entry.id   AF-A0A1C6UT29-F1
#
_cell.length_a   1.000
_cell.length_b   1.000
_cell.length_c   1.000
_cell.angle_alpha   90.00
_cell.angle_beta   90.00
_cell.angle_gamma   90.00
#
_symmetry.space_group_name_H-M   'P 1'
#
loop_
_entity.id
_entity.type
_entity.pdbx_description
1 polymer ?
#
loop_
_entity_poly.entity_id
_entity_poly.type
_entity_poly.pdbx_seq_one_letter_code
_entity_poly.pdbx_strand_id
1 'polypeptide(L)'
;MSARSVDVAVVGAGPAGLAAALAAADAGAAVALVDAGIRAGGQYWRSPAPGAGRFAPNTLHHSWRRFADTAARLDRHAARHRLQRFAEHHVWSVERADDRWAIHCLVGAEPRQHAGTPPVTIRARRLILATGAYDRQLPFPGWDLPGVMTAGGAQALLKGNLVLAGATAVVAGTGPFLLPVAAGLARHGARVRAVVEANTPLGFARSPRVLLGAVSKLGEASAYAARLARHRVAVRHRHIVTRAVGTDRLTGVVVARLGRDGRPEAHTERNIECDTLAVGWGFTPQLDLHLQVGCAARMDVDTSLVVAVDDHQRTTVDGVWAAGESTGVGGADLASVEGDIAGRSAAGSLGVPPDPTALARLFRRRAALRRFAELMHRVHPVPPGALDGLTDDTLVCRCEEVTAGAVRQAVDDLGASDPRTVKLLARPGMGWCQGRVCGFATVCLTARHLRRPPTPEDLRAFAQRPIAAPTPLGQLALPPDEGNPGGTGG
;
A
#
# COMPACT_ATOMS: atom_id res chain seq x y z
N MET A 1 18.34 -26.90 8.29
CA MET A 1 17.26 -26.47 7.37
C MET A 1 17.66 -26.93 5.97
N SER A 2 16.79 -27.65 5.24
CA SER A 2 16.90 -27.57 3.78
C SER A 2 16.66 -26.09 3.43
N ALA A 3 17.43 -25.53 2.50
CA ALA A 3 17.49 -24.09 2.24
C ALA A 3 16.13 -23.46 1.86
N ARG A 4 15.09 -24.28 1.62
CA ARG A 4 13.78 -23.85 1.15
C ARG A 4 12.60 -24.48 1.90
N SER A 5 12.82 -25.07 3.08
CA SER A 5 11.75 -25.59 3.95
C SER A 5 11.84 -25.00 5.36
N VAL A 6 10.79 -24.30 5.78
CA VAL A 6 10.75 -23.51 7.03
C VAL A 6 9.47 -23.78 7.83
N ASP A 7 9.42 -23.28 9.06
CA ASP A 7 8.23 -23.32 9.89
C ASP A 7 7.24 -22.22 9.48
N VAL A 8 7.74 -21.00 9.32
CA VAL A 8 6.92 -19.81 9.01
C VAL A 8 7.51 -19.06 7.82
N ALA A 9 6.72 -18.88 6.76
CA ALA A 9 7.03 -17.93 5.69
C ALA A 9 6.29 -16.61 5.93
N VAL A 10 7.01 -15.50 5.81
CA VAL A 10 6.47 -14.14 5.88
C VAL A 10 6.67 -13.46 4.54
N VAL A 11 5.58 -13.08 3.88
CA VAL A 11 5.60 -12.38 2.60
C VAL A 11 5.39 -10.89 2.82
N GLY A 12 6.41 -10.10 2.49
CA GLY A 12 6.51 -8.65 2.69
C GLY A 12 7.47 -8.30 3.83
N ALA A 13 8.45 -7.42 3.57
CA ALA A 13 9.43 -6.93 4.52
C ALA A 13 9.18 -5.46 4.93
N GLY A 14 7.92 -5.04 4.96
CA GLY A 14 7.47 -3.80 5.60
C GLY A 14 7.37 -3.91 7.12
N PRO A 15 6.87 -2.86 7.82
CA PRO A 15 6.76 -2.87 9.28
C PRO A 15 6.04 -4.08 9.88
N ALA A 16 4.93 -4.52 9.29
CA ALA A 16 4.21 -5.72 9.72
C ALA A 16 5.03 -7.00 9.55
N GLY A 17 5.57 -7.23 8.35
CA GLY A 17 6.32 -8.45 8.08
C GLY A 17 7.63 -8.56 8.85
N LEU A 18 8.34 -7.43 9.05
CA LEU A 18 9.55 -7.42 9.90
C LEU A 18 9.21 -7.76 11.36
N ALA A 19 8.13 -7.22 11.90
CA ALA A 19 7.67 -7.54 13.25
C ALA A 19 7.24 -9.00 13.37
N ALA A 20 6.52 -9.52 12.36
CA ALA A 20 6.08 -10.91 12.32
C ALA A 20 7.25 -11.90 12.24
N ALA A 21 8.20 -11.64 11.37
CA ALA A 21 9.39 -12.48 11.20
C ALA A 21 10.24 -12.52 12.48
N LEU A 22 10.43 -11.37 13.13
CA LEU A 22 11.14 -11.31 14.42
C LEU A 22 10.38 -12.04 15.52
N ALA A 23 9.07 -11.83 15.64
CA ALA A 23 8.26 -12.47 16.66
C ALA A 23 8.25 -14.00 16.51
N ALA A 24 8.17 -14.51 15.27
CA ALA A 24 8.26 -15.94 15.00
C ALA A 24 9.67 -16.51 15.30
N ALA A 25 10.73 -15.81 14.88
CA ALA A 25 12.11 -16.26 15.12
C ALA A 25 12.50 -16.19 16.62
N ASP A 26 12.00 -15.19 17.35
CA ASP A 26 12.15 -15.10 18.81
C ASP A 26 11.49 -16.27 19.53
N ALA A 27 10.35 -16.75 19.01
CA ALA A 27 9.67 -17.95 19.49
C ALA A 27 10.35 -19.27 19.06
N GLY A 28 11.47 -19.19 18.32
CA GLY A 28 12.28 -20.34 17.93
C GLY A 28 11.91 -20.98 16.59
N ALA A 29 10.93 -20.43 15.86
CA ALA A 29 10.57 -20.94 14.54
C ALA A 29 11.69 -20.68 13.51
N ALA A 30 11.86 -21.59 12.55
CA ALA A 30 12.63 -21.33 11.34
C ALA A 30 11.80 -20.43 10.40
N VAL A 31 12.34 -19.27 10.03
CA VAL A 31 11.58 -18.23 9.30
C VAL A 31 12.19 -17.96 7.92
N ALA A 32 11.34 -17.89 6.90
CA ALA A 32 11.66 -17.26 5.61
C ALA A 32 10.98 -15.89 5.54
N LEU A 33 11.75 -14.82 5.32
CA LEU A 33 11.23 -13.48 5.05
C LEU A 33 11.44 -13.16 3.57
N VAL A 34 10.35 -13.05 2.82
CA VAL A 34 10.34 -12.91 1.36
C VAL A 34 9.85 -11.52 0.99
N ASP A 35 10.60 -10.78 0.17
CA ASP A 35 10.20 -9.46 -0.30
C ASP A 35 10.72 -9.17 -1.70
N ALA A 36 9.94 -8.45 -2.49
CA ALA A 36 10.30 -8.02 -3.83
C ALA A 36 11.38 -6.93 -3.85
N GLY A 37 11.54 -6.17 -2.76
CA GLY A 37 12.52 -5.11 -2.65
C GLY A 37 13.94 -5.62 -2.45
N ILE A 38 14.91 -4.82 -2.88
CA ILE A 38 16.34 -5.02 -2.65
C ILE A 38 16.68 -4.98 -1.16
N ARG A 39 15.95 -4.17 -0.39
CA ARG A 39 16.16 -3.98 1.07
C ARG A 39 14.85 -4.07 1.83
N ALA A 40 14.92 -4.63 3.03
CA ALA A 40 13.85 -4.59 4.00
C ALA A 40 13.51 -3.15 4.41
N GLY A 41 12.26 -2.94 4.82
CA GLY A 41 11.72 -1.65 5.26
C GLY A 41 10.40 -1.27 4.60
N GLY A 42 10.06 -1.93 3.49
CA GLY A 42 8.87 -1.65 2.68
C GLY A 42 8.82 -0.18 2.26
N GLN A 43 7.61 0.37 2.16
CA GLN A 43 7.40 1.78 1.78
C GLN A 43 7.76 2.77 2.89
N TYR A 44 7.64 2.37 4.15
CA TYR A 44 7.81 3.27 5.30
C TYR A 44 9.27 3.58 5.62
N TRP A 45 10.12 2.54 5.71
CA TRP A 45 11.57 2.63 5.92
C TRP A 45 12.36 2.48 4.61
N ARG A 46 11.73 2.81 3.48
CA ARG A 46 12.33 2.75 2.14
C ARG A 46 13.69 3.44 2.14
N SER A 47 14.74 2.64 1.95
CA SER A 47 16.11 3.15 1.86
C SER A 47 16.48 3.43 0.40
N PRO A 48 17.42 4.35 0.14
CA PRO A 48 17.96 4.54 -1.19
C PRO A 48 18.57 3.25 -1.74
N ALA A 49 18.45 3.06 -3.06
CA ALA A 49 19.10 1.98 -3.78
C ALA A 49 20.63 2.04 -3.59
N PRO A 50 21.34 0.89 -3.63
CA PRO A 50 22.80 0.89 -3.69
C PRO A 50 23.29 1.82 -4.81
N GLY A 51 24.25 2.69 -4.50
CA GLY A 51 24.82 3.64 -5.46
C GLY A 51 24.05 4.96 -5.65
N ALA A 52 22.84 5.13 -5.07
CA ALA A 52 22.05 6.36 -5.20
C ALA A 52 22.66 7.61 -4.49
N GLY A 53 23.72 7.42 -3.69
CA GLY A 53 24.42 8.49 -2.97
C GLY A 53 24.38 8.33 -1.45
N ARG A 54 25.05 9.26 -0.74
CA ARG A 54 25.06 9.27 0.73
C ARG A 54 23.72 9.79 1.26
N PHE A 55 23.13 9.05 2.19
CA PHE A 55 21.88 9.41 2.84
C PHE A 55 22.08 9.51 4.36
N ALA A 56 21.60 10.60 4.95
CA ALA A 56 21.59 10.81 6.39
C ALA A 56 20.31 10.21 7.01
N PRO A 57 20.39 9.10 7.77
CA PRO A 57 19.22 8.28 8.12
C PRO A 57 18.08 8.97 8.85
N ASN A 58 18.41 9.92 9.74
CA ASN A 58 17.41 10.69 10.51
C ASN A 58 16.71 11.78 9.71
N THR A 59 17.00 11.89 8.42
CA THR A 59 16.46 12.96 7.59
C THR A 59 15.24 12.50 6.81
N LEU A 60 15.24 11.32 6.16
CA LEU A 60 14.09 10.84 5.35
C LEU A 60 13.05 10.05 6.15
N HIS A 61 13.41 9.54 7.33
CA HIS A 61 12.53 8.70 8.14
C HIS A 61 12.42 9.22 9.56
N HIS A 62 11.19 9.40 10.01
CA HIS A 62 10.89 9.40 11.43
C HIS A 62 11.10 7.98 11.97
N SER A 63 11.60 7.85 13.20
CA SER A 63 11.82 6.54 13.85
C SER A 63 12.86 5.62 13.19
N TRP A 64 13.88 6.16 12.49
CA TRP A 64 14.95 5.35 11.90
C TRP A 64 15.65 4.44 12.93
N ARG A 65 15.84 4.92 14.18
CA ARG A 65 16.42 4.11 15.26
C ARG A 65 15.68 2.78 15.45
N ARG A 66 14.35 2.80 15.42
CA ARG A 66 13.53 1.58 15.53
C ARG A 66 13.80 0.62 14.38
N PHE A 67 13.98 1.13 13.16
CA PHE A 67 14.35 0.30 12.02
C PHE A 67 15.75 -0.29 12.18
N ALA A 68 16.73 0.51 12.60
CA ALA A 68 18.08 0.05 12.86
C ALA A 68 18.12 -1.08 13.90
N ASP A 69 17.37 -0.93 15.01
CA ASP A 69 17.25 -1.98 16.03
C ASP A 69 16.57 -3.25 15.48
N THR A 70 15.56 -3.09 14.63
CA THR A 70 14.85 -4.18 13.95
C THR A 70 15.81 -4.92 13.00
N ALA A 71 16.56 -4.19 12.18
CA ALA A 71 17.55 -4.74 11.26
C ALA A 71 18.64 -5.51 12.00
N ALA A 72 19.20 -4.93 13.07
CA ALA A 72 20.21 -5.59 13.90
C ALA A 72 19.69 -6.90 14.54
N ARG A 73 18.40 -6.95 14.91
CA ARG A 73 17.77 -8.19 15.41
C ARG A 73 17.61 -9.23 14.30
N LEU A 74 17.22 -8.82 13.10
CA LEU A 74 17.12 -9.72 11.95
C LEU A 74 18.48 -10.32 11.62
N ASP A 75 19.54 -9.51 11.61
CA ASP A 75 20.90 -9.98 11.36
C ASP A 75 21.37 -10.99 12.43
N ARG A 76 21.01 -10.79 13.71
CA ARG A 76 21.30 -11.78 14.77
C ARG A 76 20.59 -13.12 14.56
N HIS A 77 19.34 -13.10 14.11
CA HIS A 77 18.61 -14.35 13.81
C HIS A 77 19.12 -15.03 12.55
N ALA A 78 19.52 -14.24 11.54
CA ALA A 78 20.15 -14.75 10.33
C ALA A 78 21.51 -15.42 10.62
N ALA A 79 22.35 -14.79 11.46
CA ALA A 79 23.63 -15.35 11.89
C ALA A 79 23.49 -16.66 12.70
N ARG A 80 22.30 -16.91 13.27
CA ARG A 80 21.96 -18.14 14.00
C ARG A 80 21.20 -19.15 13.13
N HIS A 81 21.11 -18.91 11.82
CA HIS A 81 20.34 -19.73 10.87
C HIS A 81 18.87 -19.94 11.27
N ARG A 82 18.27 -19.00 12.02
CA ARG A 82 16.84 -19.04 12.37
C ARG A 82 15.97 -18.27 11.38
N LEU A 83 16.55 -17.33 10.65
CA LEU A 83 15.85 -16.49 9.71
C LEU A 83 16.64 -16.38 8.41
N GLN A 84 16.01 -16.72 7.30
CA GLN A 84 16.54 -16.53 5.96
C GLN A 84 15.78 -15.40 5.26
N ARG A 85 16.53 -14.51 4.60
CA ARG A 85 15.98 -13.38 3.84
C ARG A 85 16.04 -13.69 2.36
N PHE A 86 14.92 -13.55 1.68
CA PHE A 86 14.77 -13.66 0.25
C PHE A 86 14.38 -12.28 -0.30
N ALA A 87 15.38 -11.41 -0.45
CA ALA A 87 15.22 -10.11 -1.09
C ALA A 87 15.17 -10.27 -2.61
N GLU A 88 14.52 -9.34 -3.31
CA GLU A 88 14.29 -9.43 -4.76
C GLU A 88 13.55 -10.72 -5.17
N HIS A 89 12.68 -11.24 -4.30
CA HIS A 89 11.84 -12.40 -4.58
C HIS A 89 10.38 -11.96 -4.69
N HIS A 90 9.87 -12.00 -5.93
CA HIS A 90 8.50 -11.62 -6.25
C HIS A 90 7.59 -12.84 -6.14
N VAL A 91 6.80 -12.91 -5.07
CA VAL A 91 5.79 -13.96 -4.91
C VAL A 91 4.68 -13.74 -5.94
N TRP A 92 4.55 -14.68 -6.87
CA TRP A 92 3.54 -14.63 -7.94
C TRP A 92 2.38 -15.60 -7.69
N SER A 93 2.61 -16.67 -6.94
CA SER A 93 1.58 -17.61 -6.52
C SER A 93 1.89 -18.23 -5.16
N VAL A 94 0.82 -18.54 -4.42
CA VAL A 94 0.85 -19.36 -3.22
C VAL A 94 -0.24 -20.42 -3.33
N GLU A 95 0.14 -21.67 -3.05
CA GLU A 95 -0.78 -22.79 -3.02
C GLU A 95 -0.54 -23.68 -1.81
N ARG A 96 -1.54 -24.49 -1.46
CA ARG A 96 -1.41 -25.52 -0.44
C ARG A 96 -0.83 -26.77 -1.10
N ALA A 97 0.30 -27.24 -0.58
CA ALA A 97 0.99 -28.44 -1.02
C ALA A 97 1.13 -29.36 0.20
N ASP A 98 0.30 -30.39 0.27
CA ASP A 98 0.18 -31.32 1.41
C ASP A 98 -0.12 -30.60 2.74
N ASP A 99 0.74 -30.80 3.76
CA ASP A 99 0.67 -30.18 5.08
C ASP A 99 1.34 -28.80 5.14
N ARG A 100 1.77 -28.27 3.99
CA ARG A 100 2.54 -27.03 3.85
C ARG A 100 1.95 -26.09 2.80
N TRP A 101 2.48 -24.87 2.81
CA TRP A 101 2.29 -23.85 1.80
C TRP A 101 3.50 -23.83 0.87
N ALA A 102 3.27 -23.82 -0.43
CA ALA A 102 4.27 -23.55 -1.44
C ALA A 102 4.17 -22.08 -1.87
N ILE A 103 5.26 -21.33 -1.70
CA ILE A 103 5.36 -19.92 -2.04
C ILE A 103 6.29 -19.81 -3.27
N HIS A 104 5.69 -19.53 -4.43
CA HIS A 104 6.42 -19.47 -5.70
C HIS A 104 6.88 -18.04 -5.98
N CYS A 105 8.18 -17.91 -6.16
CA CYS A 105 8.87 -16.64 -6.30
C CYS A 105 9.60 -16.57 -7.64
N LEU A 106 9.50 -15.41 -8.31
CA LEU A 106 10.46 -15.02 -9.33
C LEU A 106 11.62 -14.27 -8.68
N VAL A 107 12.82 -14.39 -9.24
CA VAL A 107 14.05 -13.80 -8.69
C VAL A 107 14.51 -12.59 -9.51
N GLY A 108 14.94 -11.54 -8.82
CA GLY A 108 15.52 -10.31 -9.37
C GLY A 108 14.62 -9.09 -9.17
N ALA A 109 15.21 -7.89 -9.04
CA ALA A 109 14.47 -6.63 -8.88
C ALA A 109 13.50 -6.32 -10.02
N GLU A 110 13.83 -6.75 -11.24
CA GLU A 110 12.93 -6.80 -12.38
C GLU A 110 12.95 -8.20 -13.00
N PRO A 111 12.10 -9.12 -12.53
CA PRO A 111 12.09 -10.51 -13.02
C PRO A 111 11.79 -10.61 -14.53
N ARG A 112 11.22 -9.55 -15.10
CA ARG A 112 10.95 -9.43 -16.55
C ARG A 112 12.23 -9.29 -17.39
N GLN A 113 13.30 -8.77 -16.80
CA GLN A 113 14.56 -8.50 -17.48
C GLN A 113 15.59 -9.63 -17.28
N HIS A 114 15.28 -10.61 -16.43
CA HIS A 114 16.19 -11.71 -16.08
C HIS A 114 15.68 -13.03 -16.66
N ALA A 115 15.82 -13.18 -17.98
CA ALA A 115 15.66 -14.47 -18.65
C ALA A 115 16.87 -15.35 -18.28
N GLY A 116 16.74 -16.23 -17.28
CA GLY A 116 17.79 -17.23 -16.97
C GLY A 116 17.89 -17.65 -15.51
N THR A 117 17.46 -16.83 -14.54
CA THR A 117 17.44 -17.24 -13.13
C THR A 117 16.20 -18.10 -12.88
N PRO A 118 16.34 -19.36 -12.40
CA PRO A 118 15.19 -20.22 -12.16
C PRO A 118 14.30 -19.68 -11.04
N PRO A 119 12.98 -19.95 -11.09
CA PRO A 119 12.08 -19.57 -10.01
C PRO A 119 12.41 -20.34 -8.73
N VAL A 120 12.01 -19.77 -7.60
CA VAL A 120 12.27 -20.29 -6.25
C VAL A 120 10.95 -20.69 -5.61
N THR A 121 10.85 -21.93 -5.14
CA THR A 121 9.72 -22.36 -4.29
C THR A 121 10.18 -22.47 -2.85
N ILE A 122 9.50 -21.77 -1.93
CA ILE A 122 9.71 -21.88 -0.48
C ILE A 122 8.54 -22.66 0.10
N ARG A 123 8.82 -23.70 0.88
CA ARG A 123 7.81 -24.50 1.59
C ARG A 123 7.73 -24.10 3.06
N ALA A 124 6.53 -23.82 3.57
CA ALA A 124 6.34 -23.42 4.96
C ALA A 124 5.12 -24.07 5.61
N ARG A 125 5.20 -24.39 6.91
CA ARG A 125 4.06 -24.96 7.66
C ARG A 125 2.99 -23.91 7.95
N ARG A 126 3.39 -22.65 8.08
CA ARG A 126 2.53 -21.48 8.33
C ARG A 126 2.92 -20.34 7.41
N LEU A 127 1.93 -19.55 7.01
CA LEU A 127 2.10 -18.41 6.12
C LEU A 127 1.59 -17.12 6.79
N ILE A 128 2.38 -16.05 6.71
CA ILE A 128 1.98 -14.71 7.11
C ILE A 128 2.06 -13.79 5.88
N LEU A 129 0.92 -13.23 5.48
CA LEU A 129 0.83 -12.31 4.36
C LEU A 129 0.78 -10.86 4.87
N ALA A 130 1.87 -10.11 4.65
CA ALA A 130 2.06 -8.71 5.05
C ALA A 130 2.44 -7.83 3.84
N THR A 131 1.68 -7.99 2.75
CA THR A 131 1.95 -7.43 1.41
C THR A 131 1.78 -5.91 1.30
N GLY A 132 1.19 -5.26 2.30
CA GLY A 132 0.99 -3.81 2.33
C GLY A 132 -0.17 -3.32 1.45
N ALA A 133 0.00 -2.14 0.86
CA ALA A 133 -1.02 -1.46 0.07
C ALA A 133 -0.39 -0.58 -1.01
N TYR A 134 -1.16 -0.31 -2.07
CA TYR A 134 -0.86 0.68 -3.10
C TYR A 134 -1.45 2.04 -2.75
N ASP A 135 -0.95 3.10 -3.38
CA ASP A 135 -1.64 4.38 -3.33
C ASP A 135 -3.01 4.29 -3.99
N ARG A 136 -4.04 4.80 -3.33
CA ARG A 136 -5.36 4.96 -3.93
C ARG A 136 -5.34 6.20 -4.83
N GLN A 137 -5.82 6.03 -6.06
CA GLN A 137 -5.87 7.07 -7.08
C GLN A 137 -7.30 7.25 -7.60
N LEU A 138 -7.63 8.49 -7.91
CA LEU A 138 -8.90 8.88 -8.51
C LEU A 138 -8.58 9.76 -9.72
N PRO A 139 -9.19 9.50 -10.89
CA PRO A 139 -8.97 10.30 -12.07
C PRO A 139 -9.61 11.69 -11.91
N PHE A 140 -9.05 12.64 -12.64
CA PHE A 140 -9.58 13.97 -12.89
C PHE A 140 -9.00 14.44 -14.23
N PRO A 141 -9.63 15.39 -14.95
CA PRO A 141 -9.11 15.85 -16.23
C PRO A 141 -7.60 16.22 -16.18
N GLY A 142 -6.80 15.60 -17.06
CA GLY A 142 -5.35 15.80 -17.17
C GLY A 142 -4.47 15.05 -16.14
N TRP A 143 -5.03 14.17 -15.30
CA TRP A 143 -4.24 13.40 -14.30
C TRP A 143 -3.23 12.40 -14.89
N ASP A 144 -3.31 12.19 -16.20
CA ASP A 144 -2.44 11.36 -17.02
C ASP A 144 -1.22 12.12 -17.58
N LEU A 145 -1.19 13.45 -17.46
CA LEU A 145 -0.07 14.27 -17.91
C LEU A 145 1.26 13.89 -17.20
N PRO A 146 2.38 13.83 -17.94
CA PRO A 146 3.72 13.74 -17.34
C PRO A 146 3.93 14.86 -16.30
N GLY A 147 4.33 14.49 -15.09
CA GLY A 147 4.42 15.38 -13.92
C GLY A 147 3.32 15.14 -12.88
N VAL A 148 2.21 14.49 -13.25
CA VAL A 148 1.22 13.99 -12.30
C VAL A 148 1.62 12.59 -11.83
N MET A 149 1.73 12.41 -10.52
CA MET A 149 2.08 11.12 -9.92
C MET A 149 1.42 10.94 -8.56
N THR A 150 1.43 9.69 -8.10
CA THR A 150 0.90 9.39 -6.78
C THR A 150 1.78 9.99 -5.68
N ALA A 151 1.21 10.33 -4.54
CA ALA A 151 1.95 10.90 -3.41
C ALA A 151 3.07 9.96 -2.90
N GLY A 152 2.79 8.66 -2.83
CA GLY A 152 3.73 7.59 -2.55
C GLY A 152 4.76 7.40 -3.67
N GLY A 153 4.40 7.62 -4.94
CA GLY A 153 5.32 7.61 -6.08
C GLY A 153 6.35 8.74 -5.99
N ALA A 154 5.92 9.95 -5.65
CA ALA A 154 6.82 11.06 -5.37
C ALA A 154 7.76 10.77 -4.19
N GLN A 155 7.25 10.13 -3.12
CA GLN A 155 8.10 9.66 -2.02
C GLN A 155 9.02 8.51 -2.42
N ALA A 156 8.62 7.63 -3.32
CA ALA A 156 9.43 6.50 -3.77
C ALA A 156 10.64 7.01 -4.56
N LEU A 157 10.46 7.99 -5.47
CA LEU A 157 11.56 8.65 -6.16
C LEU A 157 12.50 9.35 -5.18
N LEU A 158 11.95 10.11 -4.24
CA LEU A 158 12.77 10.84 -3.26
C LEU A 158 13.53 9.90 -2.32
N LYS A 159 12.87 8.89 -1.75
CA LYS A 159 13.47 8.02 -0.73
C LYS A 159 14.30 6.88 -1.32
N GLY A 160 13.85 6.33 -2.45
CA GLY A 160 14.49 5.22 -3.12
C GLY A 160 15.65 5.65 -4.02
N ASN A 161 15.57 6.84 -4.61
CA ASN A 161 16.54 7.28 -5.61
C ASN A 161 17.21 8.61 -5.27
N LEU A 162 16.79 9.30 -4.20
CA LEU A 162 17.25 10.65 -3.86
C LEU A 162 16.97 11.66 -4.98
N VAL A 163 15.94 11.41 -5.79
CA VAL A 163 15.53 12.23 -6.93
C VAL A 163 14.22 12.94 -6.64
N LEU A 164 14.17 14.24 -6.93
CA LEU A 164 12.92 14.99 -6.98
C LEU A 164 12.26 14.79 -8.33
N ALA A 165 10.93 14.62 -8.32
CA ALA A 165 10.11 14.51 -9.51
C ALA A 165 10.12 15.78 -10.39
N GLY A 166 10.35 16.93 -9.78
CA GLY A 166 10.43 18.23 -10.44
C GLY A 166 10.77 19.33 -9.44
N ALA A 167 10.88 20.57 -9.92
CA ALA A 167 11.38 21.70 -9.15
C ALA A 167 10.26 22.40 -8.36
N THR A 168 9.03 22.44 -8.90
CA THR A 168 7.88 23.11 -8.26
C THR A 168 6.71 22.13 -8.12
N ALA A 169 6.34 21.83 -6.88
CA ALA A 169 5.34 20.80 -6.59
C ALA A 169 4.05 21.36 -5.98
N VAL A 170 2.93 20.72 -6.31
CA VAL A 170 1.69 20.74 -5.51
C VAL A 170 1.49 19.33 -4.94
N VAL A 171 1.14 19.26 -3.65
CA VAL A 171 0.74 17.99 -3.01
C VAL A 171 -0.75 18.05 -2.73
N ALA A 172 -1.52 17.06 -3.16
CA ALA A 172 -2.98 17.13 -3.11
C ALA A 172 -3.67 15.81 -2.76
N GLY A 173 -4.94 15.90 -2.37
CA GLY A 173 -5.82 14.75 -2.17
C GLY A 173 -6.37 14.76 -0.76
N THR A 174 -6.22 13.64 -0.03
CA THR A 174 -6.66 13.61 1.37
C THR A 174 -5.80 12.76 2.30
N GLY A 175 -5.71 13.24 3.54
CA GLY A 175 -5.21 12.48 4.67
C GLY A 175 -3.87 12.98 5.18
N PRO A 176 -3.46 12.48 6.36
CA PRO A 176 -2.23 12.92 7.02
C PRO A 176 -0.97 12.63 6.19
N PHE A 177 -1.04 11.70 5.23
CA PHE A 177 0.10 11.30 4.41
C PHE A 177 0.58 12.42 3.48
N LEU A 178 -0.25 13.42 3.14
CA LEU A 178 0.16 14.57 2.34
C LEU A 178 1.27 15.40 3.03
N LEU A 179 1.23 15.47 4.37
CA LEU A 179 2.18 16.26 5.16
C LEU A 179 3.63 15.75 5.08
N PRO A 180 3.94 14.46 5.33
CA PRO A 180 5.29 13.94 5.15
C PRO A 180 5.76 13.99 3.69
N VAL A 181 4.87 13.88 2.70
CA VAL A 181 5.23 14.04 1.27
C VAL A 181 5.70 15.47 1.03
N ALA A 182 4.88 16.47 1.38
CA ALA A 182 5.20 17.89 1.19
C ALA A 182 6.45 18.32 1.98
N ALA A 183 6.54 17.91 3.24
CA ALA A 183 7.69 18.19 4.09
C ALA A 183 8.98 17.54 3.56
N GLY A 184 8.88 16.32 3.02
CA GLY A 184 9.98 15.60 2.38
C GLY A 184 10.47 16.33 1.12
N LEU A 185 9.57 16.67 0.21
CA LEU A 185 9.89 17.41 -1.02
C LEU A 185 10.55 18.77 -0.71
N ALA A 186 9.93 19.57 0.16
CA ALA A 186 10.43 20.89 0.53
C ALA A 186 11.82 20.84 1.16
N ARG A 187 12.08 19.82 2.00
CA ARG A 187 13.37 19.64 2.67
C ARG A 187 14.52 19.32 1.69
N HIS A 188 14.23 18.74 0.53
CA HIS A 188 15.26 18.41 -0.48
C HIS A 188 15.29 19.40 -1.64
N GLY A 189 14.64 20.56 -1.49
CA GLY A 189 14.80 21.68 -2.42
C GLY A 189 13.65 21.89 -3.41
N ALA A 190 12.61 21.04 -3.41
CA ALA A 190 11.44 21.33 -4.23
C ALA A 190 10.66 22.54 -3.67
N ARG A 191 10.24 23.45 -4.53
CA ARG A 191 9.35 24.55 -4.17
C ARG A 191 7.91 24.05 -4.09
N VAL A 192 7.49 23.62 -2.90
CA VAL A 192 6.10 23.16 -2.68
C VAL A 192 5.17 24.37 -2.58
N ARG A 193 4.35 24.62 -3.61
CA ARG A 193 3.46 25.79 -3.71
C ARG A 193 2.27 25.70 -2.78
N ALA A 194 1.70 24.51 -2.65
CA ALA A 194 0.58 24.25 -1.78
C ALA A 194 0.47 22.77 -1.38
N VAL A 195 -0.09 22.54 -0.19
CA VAL A 195 -0.76 21.29 0.17
C VAL A 195 -2.26 21.53 0.03
N VAL A 196 -2.92 20.79 -0.84
CA VAL A 196 -4.35 20.88 -1.15
C VAL A 196 -5.04 19.70 -0.49
N GLU A 197 -5.59 19.92 0.70
CA GLU A 197 -6.27 18.91 1.51
C GLU A 197 -7.79 19.04 1.34
N ALA A 198 -8.41 17.96 0.89
CA ALA A 198 -9.85 17.90 0.65
C ALA A 198 -10.67 18.09 1.93
N ASN A 199 -10.14 17.68 3.08
CA ASN A 199 -10.85 17.72 4.35
C ASN A 199 -10.40 18.84 5.28
N THR A 200 -11.03 18.90 6.45
CA THR A 200 -10.72 19.89 7.49
C THR A 200 -10.33 19.21 8.80
N PRO A 201 -9.28 19.71 9.49
CA PRO A 201 -8.90 19.19 10.80
C PRO A 201 -10.00 19.44 11.85
N LEU A 202 -10.99 20.31 11.58
CA LEU A 202 -12.14 20.49 12.47
C LEU A 202 -12.96 19.22 12.69
N GLY A 203 -12.85 18.22 11.79
CA GLY A 203 -13.47 16.90 11.98
C GLY A 203 -13.02 16.20 13.28
N PHE A 204 -11.82 16.52 13.78
CA PHE A 204 -11.29 16.00 15.04
C PHE A 204 -12.04 16.49 16.28
N ALA A 205 -12.72 17.64 16.22
CA ALA A 205 -13.42 18.22 17.37
C ALA A 205 -14.51 17.29 17.94
N ARG A 206 -15.02 16.35 17.13
CA ARG A 206 -16.06 15.38 17.52
C ARG A 206 -15.50 14.14 18.24
N SER A 207 -14.18 14.04 18.44
CA SER A 207 -13.56 12.83 19.04
C SER A 207 -12.40 13.14 19.99
N PRO A 208 -12.61 13.98 21.03
CA PRO A 208 -11.54 14.43 21.94
C PRO A 208 -10.88 13.27 22.71
N ARG A 209 -11.65 12.24 23.09
CA ARG A 209 -11.14 11.08 23.84
C ARG A 209 -10.11 10.26 23.05
N VAL A 210 -10.26 10.15 21.74
CA VAL A 210 -9.33 9.39 20.89
C VAL A 210 -8.04 10.20 20.68
N LEU A 211 -8.14 11.53 20.58
CA LEU A 211 -6.98 12.43 20.45
C LEU A 211 -6.11 12.45 21.72
N LEU A 212 -6.72 12.41 22.90
CA LEU A 212 -5.99 12.30 24.17
C LEU A 212 -5.18 11.00 24.27
N GLY A 213 -5.57 9.94 23.56
CA GLY A 213 -4.79 8.70 23.45
C GLY A 213 -3.66 8.75 22.41
N ALA A 214 -3.59 9.82 21.60
CA ALA A 214 -2.68 9.96 20.47
C ALA A 214 -1.71 11.14 20.64
N VAL A 215 -1.41 11.56 21.88
CA VAL A 215 -0.54 12.73 22.17
C VAL A 215 0.82 12.65 21.48
N SER A 216 1.40 11.46 21.34
CA SER A 216 2.67 11.27 20.62
C SER A 216 2.57 11.63 19.13
N LYS A 217 1.38 11.51 18.51
CA LYS A 217 1.12 11.92 17.12
C LYS A 217 0.98 13.43 16.97
N LEU A 218 0.63 14.16 18.03
CA LEU A 218 0.61 15.63 18.02
C LEU A 218 2.02 16.20 17.85
N GLY A 219 3.03 15.58 18.46
CA GLY A 219 4.43 15.96 18.27
C GLY A 219 4.92 15.76 16.83
N GLU A 220 4.42 14.73 16.13
CA GLU A 220 4.72 14.51 14.72
C GLU A 220 4.04 15.58 13.84
N ALA A 221 2.77 15.87 14.10
CA ALA A 221 2.02 16.89 13.39
C ALA A 221 2.64 18.29 13.54
N SER A 222 3.09 18.66 14.74
CA SER A 222 3.75 19.96 14.98
C SER A 222 5.10 20.06 14.26
N ALA A 223 5.87 18.96 14.19
CA ALA A 223 7.11 18.91 13.42
C ALA A 223 6.88 19.12 11.92
N TYR A 224 5.82 18.53 11.34
CA TYR A 224 5.44 18.82 9.96
C TYR A 224 4.98 20.25 9.79
N ALA A 225 4.12 20.77 10.67
CA ALA A 225 3.64 22.15 10.60
C ALA A 225 4.78 23.18 10.64
N ALA A 226 5.72 23.02 11.57
CA ALA A 226 6.90 23.88 11.67
C ALA A 226 7.75 23.84 10.40
N ARG A 227 7.89 22.66 9.77
CA ARG A 227 8.64 22.51 8.52
C ARG A 227 7.92 23.17 7.34
N LEU A 228 6.62 22.95 7.20
CA LEU A 228 5.82 23.61 6.16
C LEU A 228 5.86 25.14 6.31
N ALA A 229 5.77 25.65 7.54
CA ALA A 229 5.91 27.07 7.83
C ALA A 229 7.31 27.61 7.45
N ARG A 230 8.38 26.90 7.81
CA ARG A 230 9.77 27.26 7.43
C ARG A 230 9.95 27.38 5.92
N HIS A 231 9.31 26.52 5.14
CA HIS A 231 9.36 26.54 3.68
C HIS A 231 8.22 27.37 3.04
N ARG A 232 7.43 28.10 3.84
CA ARG A 232 6.30 28.93 3.41
C ARG A 232 5.28 28.18 2.54
N VAL A 233 5.04 26.90 2.85
CA VAL A 233 4.10 26.05 2.14
C VAL A 233 2.67 26.37 2.61
N ALA A 234 1.82 26.83 1.69
CA ALA A 234 0.41 27.09 2.00
C ALA A 234 -0.38 25.79 2.13
N VAL A 235 -1.08 25.58 3.25
CA VAL A 235 -2.01 24.45 3.41
C VAL A 235 -3.43 24.95 3.17
N ARG A 236 -4.08 24.40 2.14
CA ARG A 236 -5.45 24.73 1.73
C ARG A 236 -6.37 23.58 2.10
N HIS A 237 -7.05 23.71 3.23
CA HIS A 237 -8.11 22.79 3.65
C HIS A 237 -9.40 23.04 2.85
N ARG A 238 -10.24 22.01 2.73
CA ARG A 238 -11.48 22.06 1.92
C ARG A 238 -11.22 22.51 0.49
N HIS A 239 -10.15 22.00 -0.12
CA HIS A 239 -9.87 22.24 -1.54
C HIS A 239 -9.51 20.93 -2.24
N ILE A 240 -9.82 20.85 -3.53
CA ILE A 240 -9.52 19.70 -4.39
C ILE A 240 -8.88 20.19 -5.69
N VAL A 241 -8.00 19.37 -6.27
CA VAL A 241 -7.55 19.56 -7.65
C VAL A 241 -8.66 19.07 -8.56
N THR A 242 -9.22 19.97 -9.38
CA THR A 242 -10.29 19.64 -10.33
C THR A 242 -9.74 19.30 -11.72
N ARG A 243 -8.57 19.84 -12.08
CA ARG A 243 -7.92 19.61 -13.37
C ARG A 243 -6.41 19.83 -13.28
N ALA A 244 -5.63 19.01 -13.97
CA ALA A 244 -4.23 19.31 -14.30
C ALA A 244 -4.15 20.01 -15.66
N VAL A 245 -3.26 20.99 -15.76
CA VAL A 245 -3.11 21.87 -16.92
C VAL A 245 -1.78 21.57 -17.60
N GLY A 246 -1.81 21.37 -18.90
CA GLY A 246 -0.66 21.05 -19.73
C GLY A 246 -1.07 20.45 -21.08
N THR A 247 -0.11 20.39 -22.00
CA THR A 247 -0.26 19.69 -23.28
C THR A 247 0.64 18.46 -23.29
N ASP A 248 1.96 18.66 -23.33
CA ASP A 248 2.94 17.55 -23.30
C ASP A 248 3.37 17.16 -21.89
N ARG A 249 3.22 18.08 -20.93
CA ARG A 249 3.58 17.92 -19.52
C ARG A 249 2.79 18.88 -18.65
N LEU A 250 2.74 18.59 -17.36
CA LEU A 250 2.13 19.44 -16.34
C LEU A 250 2.83 20.81 -16.28
N THR A 251 2.04 21.88 -16.36
CA THR A 251 2.48 23.27 -16.14
C THR A 251 1.75 23.93 -14.98
N GLY A 252 0.64 23.34 -14.53
CA GLY A 252 -0.06 23.77 -13.33
C GLY A 252 -1.29 22.95 -13.04
N VAL A 253 -2.00 23.31 -11.98
CA VAL A 253 -3.24 22.68 -11.54
C VAL A 253 -4.31 23.71 -11.27
N VAL A 254 -5.56 23.34 -11.54
CA VAL A 254 -6.74 24.08 -11.11
C VAL A 254 -7.23 23.47 -9.81
N VAL A 255 -7.36 24.31 -8.77
CA VAL A 255 -7.94 23.92 -7.48
C VAL A 255 -9.25 24.66 -7.25
N ALA A 256 -10.23 23.98 -6.67
CA ALA A 256 -11.50 24.57 -6.27
C ALA A 256 -11.78 24.32 -4.79
N ARG A 257 -12.54 25.21 -4.17
CA ARG A 257 -13.03 25.01 -2.79
C ARG A 257 -14.11 23.93 -2.80
N LEU A 258 -14.11 23.09 -1.77
CA LEU A 258 -15.13 22.07 -1.55
C LEU A 258 -16.25 22.61 -0.66
N GLY A 259 -17.49 22.42 -1.11
CA GLY A 259 -18.73 22.70 -0.38
C GLY A 259 -18.90 21.83 0.87
N ARG A 260 -19.98 22.06 1.61
CA ARG A 260 -20.33 21.22 2.77
C ARG A 260 -20.77 19.81 2.35
N ASP A 261 -21.25 19.66 1.12
CA ASP A 261 -21.62 18.39 0.50
C ASP A 261 -20.41 17.64 -0.10
N GLY A 262 -19.21 18.20 0.03
CA GLY A 262 -17.98 17.61 -0.51
C GLY A 262 -17.87 17.67 -2.03
N ARG A 263 -18.61 18.59 -2.68
CA ARG A 263 -18.48 18.87 -4.11
C ARG A 263 -17.67 20.14 -4.38
N PRO A 264 -16.95 20.22 -5.52
CA PRO A 264 -16.30 21.47 -5.93
C PRO A 264 -17.33 22.60 -6.10
N GLU A 265 -17.06 23.77 -5.51
CA GLU A 265 -17.88 24.96 -5.67
C GLU A 265 -17.45 25.72 -6.93
N ALA A 266 -18.41 25.96 -7.83
CA ALA A 266 -18.19 26.77 -9.04
C ALA A 266 -17.72 28.19 -8.68
N HIS A 267 -16.93 28.79 -9.57
CA HIS A 267 -16.38 30.15 -9.43
C HIS A 267 -15.40 30.33 -8.26
N THR A 268 -14.88 29.23 -7.69
CA THR A 268 -13.83 29.25 -6.67
C THR A 268 -12.49 28.76 -7.20
N GLU A 269 -12.41 28.50 -8.51
CA GLU A 269 -11.26 27.95 -9.20
C GLU A 269 -10.06 28.88 -9.13
N ARG A 270 -8.89 28.31 -8.87
CA ARG A 270 -7.61 29.02 -8.88
C ARG A 270 -6.54 28.17 -9.53
N ASN A 271 -5.74 28.81 -10.38
CA ASN A 271 -4.58 28.17 -10.99
C ASN A 271 -3.37 28.26 -10.06
N ILE A 272 -2.64 27.16 -9.95
CA ILE A 272 -1.35 27.09 -9.26
C ILE A 272 -0.36 26.48 -10.23
N GLU A 273 0.65 27.26 -10.64
CA GLU A 273 1.74 26.78 -11.49
C GLU A 273 2.61 25.77 -10.74
N CYS A 274 2.87 24.63 -11.38
CA CYS A 274 3.75 23.57 -10.89
C CYS A 274 4.14 22.62 -12.02
N ASP A 275 5.32 22.01 -11.91
CA ASP A 275 5.79 20.96 -12.83
C ASP A 275 5.52 19.55 -12.28
N THR A 276 5.16 19.46 -11.00
CA THR A 276 4.88 18.20 -10.31
C THR A 276 3.58 18.30 -9.52
N LEU A 277 2.69 17.33 -9.70
CA LEU A 277 1.54 17.10 -8.83
C LEU A 277 1.68 15.73 -8.16
N ALA A 278 1.84 15.73 -6.84
CA ALA A 278 1.85 14.52 -6.02
C ALA A 278 0.47 14.35 -5.37
N VAL A 279 -0.36 13.43 -5.89
CA VAL A 279 -1.75 13.26 -5.49
C VAL A 279 -2.02 11.93 -4.79
N GLY A 280 -2.77 11.94 -3.69
CA GLY A 280 -3.08 10.71 -2.93
C GLY A 280 -4.44 10.73 -2.26
N TRP A 281 -5.20 9.65 -2.41
CA TRP A 281 -6.56 9.51 -1.88
C TRP A 281 -6.67 8.42 -0.81
N GLY A 282 -5.59 8.23 -0.03
CA GLY A 282 -5.42 7.09 0.86
C GLY A 282 -4.75 5.91 0.16
N PHE A 283 -5.06 4.69 0.59
CA PHE A 283 -4.39 3.48 0.13
C PHE A 283 -5.39 2.39 -0.28
N THR A 284 -4.96 1.49 -1.16
CA THR A 284 -5.70 0.31 -1.62
C THR A 284 -4.92 -0.94 -1.20
N PRO A 285 -5.40 -1.74 -0.25
CA PRO A 285 -4.72 -2.95 0.22
C PRO A 285 -4.33 -3.91 -0.91
N GLN A 286 -3.13 -4.48 -0.85
CA GLN A 286 -2.63 -5.46 -1.82
C GLN A 286 -3.11 -6.86 -1.41
N LEU A 287 -4.26 -7.30 -1.93
CA LEU A 287 -4.94 -8.52 -1.48
C LEU A 287 -4.77 -9.73 -2.41
N ASP A 288 -3.94 -9.60 -3.44
CA ASP A 288 -3.80 -10.58 -4.52
C ASP A 288 -3.56 -12.00 -3.98
N LEU A 289 -2.55 -12.15 -3.12
CA LEU A 289 -2.17 -13.44 -2.52
C LEU A 289 -3.18 -13.90 -1.47
N HIS A 290 -3.78 -12.99 -0.71
CA HIS A 290 -4.79 -13.35 0.29
C HIS A 290 -6.04 -13.93 -0.36
N LEU A 291 -6.52 -13.30 -1.43
CA LEU A 291 -7.68 -13.77 -2.17
C LEU A 291 -7.36 -15.02 -2.98
N GLN A 292 -6.12 -15.16 -3.49
CA GLN A 292 -5.65 -16.37 -4.17
C GLN A 292 -5.74 -17.61 -3.26
N VAL A 293 -5.32 -17.50 -1.99
CA VAL A 293 -5.41 -18.61 -1.02
C VAL A 293 -6.80 -18.79 -0.40
N GLY A 294 -7.77 -17.95 -0.75
CA GLY A 294 -9.17 -18.07 -0.31
C GLY A 294 -9.52 -17.33 0.98
N CYS A 295 -8.71 -16.37 1.44
CA CYS A 295 -9.04 -15.58 2.63
C CYS A 295 -10.33 -14.77 2.43
N ALA A 296 -11.19 -14.77 3.44
CA ALA A 296 -12.35 -13.89 3.47
C ALA A 296 -11.92 -12.42 3.54
N ALA A 297 -12.69 -11.56 2.88
CA ALA A 297 -12.47 -10.12 2.85
C ALA A 297 -13.76 -9.38 3.23
N ARG A 298 -13.59 -8.21 3.82
CA ARG A 298 -14.66 -7.31 4.24
C ARG A 298 -14.34 -5.88 3.80
N MET A 299 -15.36 -5.04 3.76
CA MET A 299 -15.14 -3.60 3.57
C MET A 299 -14.72 -2.95 4.90
N ASP A 300 -13.78 -2.01 4.83
CA ASP A 300 -13.32 -1.21 5.96
C ASP A 300 -13.95 0.18 5.96
N VAL A 301 -13.73 0.97 7.02
CA VAL A 301 -14.37 2.28 7.23
C VAL A 301 -14.09 3.31 6.14
N ASP A 302 -13.02 3.12 5.37
CA ASP A 302 -12.59 3.98 4.27
C ASP A 302 -13.02 3.46 2.89
N THR A 303 -13.95 2.50 2.85
CA THR A 303 -14.41 1.76 1.66
C THR A 303 -13.35 0.90 0.96
N SER A 304 -12.20 0.64 1.60
CA SER A 304 -11.27 -0.39 1.13
C SER A 304 -11.83 -1.79 1.31
N LEU A 305 -11.48 -2.71 0.42
CA LEU A 305 -11.53 -4.13 0.71
C LEU A 305 -10.30 -4.50 1.54
N VAL A 306 -10.49 -5.23 2.65
CA VAL A 306 -9.42 -5.69 3.56
C VAL A 306 -9.66 -7.15 3.94
N VAL A 307 -8.60 -7.86 4.36
CA VAL A 307 -8.73 -9.24 4.85
C VAL A 307 -9.43 -9.26 6.20
N ALA A 308 -10.38 -10.19 6.35
CA ALA A 308 -11.00 -10.47 7.64
C ALA A 308 -10.04 -11.32 8.49
N VAL A 309 -9.73 -10.83 9.70
CA VAL A 309 -8.87 -11.52 10.66
C VAL A 309 -9.48 -11.48 12.06
N ASP A 310 -9.14 -12.47 12.88
CA ASP A 310 -9.49 -12.50 14.30
C ASP A 310 -8.52 -11.68 15.16
N ASP A 311 -8.72 -11.72 16.48
CA ASP A 311 -7.85 -11.01 17.42
C ASP A 311 -6.41 -11.51 17.45
N HIS A 312 -6.14 -12.71 16.94
CA HIS A 312 -4.82 -13.30 16.82
C HIS A 312 -4.22 -13.13 15.41
N GLN A 313 -4.81 -12.27 14.57
CA GLN A 313 -4.45 -12.04 13.16
C GLN A 313 -4.58 -13.27 12.25
N ARG A 314 -5.33 -14.29 12.69
CA ARG A 314 -5.64 -15.47 11.86
C ARG A 314 -6.67 -15.09 10.82
N THR A 315 -6.48 -15.56 9.60
CA THR A 315 -7.48 -15.43 8.53
C THR A 315 -8.51 -16.55 8.64
N THR A 316 -9.50 -16.58 7.73
CA THR A 316 -10.42 -17.72 7.62
C THR A 316 -9.78 -18.98 7.03
N VAL A 317 -8.57 -18.88 6.48
CA VAL A 317 -7.83 -20.02 5.94
C VAL A 317 -6.88 -20.55 7.00
N ASP A 318 -7.06 -21.82 7.36
CA ASP A 318 -6.21 -22.47 8.36
C ASP A 318 -4.74 -22.43 7.95
N GLY A 319 -3.85 -22.14 8.90
CA GLY A 319 -2.42 -21.99 8.63
C GLY A 319 -2.02 -20.67 7.94
N VAL A 320 -2.94 -19.71 7.75
CA VAL A 320 -2.65 -18.39 7.15
C VAL A 320 -3.02 -17.23 8.07
N TRP A 321 -2.08 -16.30 8.25
CA TRP A 321 -2.24 -15.04 8.97
C TRP A 321 -2.09 -13.85 8.02
N ALA A 322 -2.68 -12.72 8.39
CA ALA A 322 -2.50 -11.46 7.68
C ALA A 322 -2.22 -10.32 8.66
N ALA A 323 -1.39 -9.36 8.25
CA ALA A 323 -1.03 -8.23 9.11
C ALA A 323 -0.74 -6.96 8.29
N GLY A 324 -0.79 -5.81 8.97
CA GLY A 324 -0.53 -4.51 8.37
C GLY A 324 -1.70 -4.02 7.53
N GLU A 325 -1.37 -3.22 6.52
CA GLU A 325 -2.33 -2.50 5.71
C GLU A 325 -3.31 -3.42 4.97
N SER A 326 -2.94 -4.69 4.74
CA SER A 326 -3.82 -5.73 4.19
C SER A 326 -5.06 -6.02 5.07
N THR A 327 -4.97 -5.74 6.37
CA THR A 327 -6.04 -5.94 7.36
C THR A 327 -6.75 -4.65 7.78
N GLY A 328 -6.49 -3.56 7.03
CA GLY A 328 -6.99 -2.21 7.32
C GLY A 328 -5.85 -1.23 7.48
N VAL A 329 -5.91 -0.11 6.76
CA VAL A 329 -4.85 0.89 6.69
C VAL A 329 -4.78 1.66 8.01
N GLY A 330 -3.66 1.57 8.74
CA GLY A 330 -3.47 2.33 9.98
C GLY A 330 -2.05 2.81 10.27
N GLY A 331 -1.14 2.66 9.30
CA GLY A 331 0.24 3.12 9.39
C GLY A 331 1.17 2.17 10.15
N ALA A 332 2.46 2.49 10.11
CA ALA A 332 3.55 1.60 10.51
C ALA A 332 3.49 1.10 11.96
N ASP A 333 2.97 1.91 12.89
CA ASP A 333 2.84 1.52 14.30
C ASP A 333 1.81 0.42 14.50
N LEU A 334 0.62 0.56 13.90
CA LEU A 334 -0.42 -0.46 13.92
C LEU A 334 0.08 -1.71 13.21
N ALA A 335 0.63 -1.54 12.01
CA ALA A 335 1.15 -2.63 11.20
C ALA A 335 2.20 -3.46 11.95
N SER A 336 3.11 -2.81 12.68
CA SER A 336 4.12 -3.53 13.48
C SER A 336 3.49 -4.33 14.63
N VAL A 337 2.45 -3.81 15.28
CA VAL A 337 1.78 -4.52 16.39
C VAL A 337 1.00 -5.72 15.86
N GLU A 338 0.31 -5.56 14.74
CA GLU A 338 -0.38 -6.66 14.06
C GLU A 338 0.61 -7.72 13.57
N GLY A 339 1.74 -7.31 13.02
CA GLY A 339 2.84 -8.20 12.65
C GLY A 339 3.33 -9.02 13.84
N ASP A 340 3.62 -8.37 14.97
CA ASP A 340 4.06 -9.05 16.21
C ASP A 340 3.02 -10.11 16.67
N ILE A 341 1.73 -9.74 16.69
CA ILE A 341 0.65 -10.68 17.01
C ILE A 341 0.63 -11.86 16.04
N ALA A 342 0.68 -11.60 14.72
CA ALA A 342 0.66 -12.63 13.69
C ALA A 342 1.85 -13.59 13.83
N GLY A 343 3.06 -13.08 14.04
CA GLY A 343 4.26 -13.88 14.23
C GLY A 343 4.19 -14.79 15.46
N ARG A 344 3.74 -14.25 16.61
CA ARG A 344 3.53 -15.02 17.84
C ARG A 344 2.45 -16.08 17.68
N SER A 345 1.35 -15.72 17.03
CA SER A 345 0.20 -16.61 16.82
C SER A 345 0.56 -17.76 15.86
N ALA A 346 1.25 -17.46 14.75
CA ALA A 346 1.72 -18.46 13.80
C ALA A 346 2.74 -19.41 14.43
N ALA A 347 3.77 -18.90 15.12
CA ALA A 347 4.75 -19.74 15.80
C ALA A 347 4.11 -20.57 16.93
N GLY A 348 3.20 -19.98 17.71
CA GLY A 348 2.47 -20.69 18.77
C GLY A 348 1.60 -21.83 18.26
N SER A 349 1.06 -21.72 17.04
CA SER A 349 0.29 -22.80 16.40
C SER A 349 1.13 -24.03 15.99
N LEU A 350 2.46 -23.96 16.15
CA LEU A 350 3.38 -25.07 15.88
C LEU A 350 3.90 -25.74 17.16
N GLY A 351 3.54 -25.23 18.34
CA GLY A 351 4.02 -25.78 19.61
C GLY A 351 3.67 -24.88 20.78
N VAL A 352 4.68 -24.20 21.34
CA VAL A 352 4.54 -23.46 22.60
C VAL A 352 3.70 -22.19 22.38
N PRO A 353 2.52 -22.08 23.03
CA PRO A 353 1.69 -20.90 22.88
C PRO A 353 2.40 -19.65 23.42
N PRO A 354 2.16 -18.48 22.82
CA PRO A 354 2.74 -17.23 23.28
C PRO A 354 2.23 -16.87 24.68
N ASP A 355 3.07 -16.17 25.45
CA ASP A 355 2.68 -15.62 26.77
C ASP A 355 1.36 -14.82 26.65
N PRO A 356 0.28 -15.25 27.36
CA PRO A 356 -1.00 -14.58 27.34
C PRO A 356 -0.93 -13.12 27.80
N THR A 357 -0.02 -12.80 28.73
CA THR A 357 0.14 -11.44 29.27
C THR A 357 0.73 -10.51 28.21
N ALA A 358 1.77 -10.96 27.51
CA ALA A 358 2.35 -10.25 26.37
C ALA A 358 1.32 -10.02 25.25
N LEU A 359 0.53 -11.03 24.90
CA LEU A 359 -0.54 -10.91 23.90
C LEU A 359 -1.62 -9.91 24.32
N ALA A 360 -2.11 -9.99 25.55
CA ALA A 360 -3.14 -9.06 26.04
C ALA A 360 -2.69 -7.59 25.95
N ARG A 361 -1.41 -7.31 26.19
CA ARG A 361 -0.83 -5.97 25.99
C ARG A 361 -0.81 -5.55 24.52
N LEU A 362 -0.45 -6.47 23.61
CA LEU A 362 -0.47 -6.21 22.17
C LEU A 362 -1.90 -5.96 21.66
N PHE A 363 -2.89 -6.72 22.14
CA PHE A 363 -4.30 -6.53 21.78
C PHE A 363 -4.82 -5.14 22.20
N ARG A 364 -4.55 -4.72 23.44
CA ARG A 364 -4.91 -3.37 23.90
C ARG A 364 -4.25 -2.28 23.05
N ARG A 365 -2.97 -2.44 22.71
CA ARG A 365 -2.23 -1.50 21.87
C ARG A 365 -2.78 -1.47 20.45
N ARG A 366 -3.06 -2.62 19.84
CA ARG A 366 -3.69 -2.73 18.51
C ARG A 366 -5.03 -2.00 18.51
N ALA A 367 -5.90 -2.28 19.49
CA ALA A 367 -7.22 -1.68 19.58
C ALA A 367 -7.16 -0.14 19.69
N ALA A 368 -6.22 0.40 20.47
CA ALA A 368 -6.01 1.85 20.56
C ALA A 368 -5.56 2.47 19.23
N LEU A 369 -4.59 1.83 18.55
CA LEU A 369 -4.07 2.29 17.26
C LEU A 369 -5.12 2.16 16.14
N ARG A 370 -5.94 1.09 16.14
CA ARG A 370 -7.04 0.89 15.19
C ARG A 370 -8.12 1.97 15.36
N ARG A 371 -8.53 2.28 16.59
CA ARG A 371 -9.47 3.39 16.84
C ARG A 371 -8.94 4.73 16.33
N PHE A 372 -7.65 4.98 16.49
CA PHE A 372 -7.03 6.19 15.95
C PHE A 372 -7.03 6.19 14.41
N ALA A 373 -6.65 5.07 13.77
CA ALA A 373 -6.69 4.93 12.33
C ALA A 373 -8.10 5.12 11.75
N GLU A 374 -9.12 4.53 12.37
CA GLU A 374 -10.51 4.72 11.97
C GLU A 374 -10.96 6.18 12.07
N LEU A 375 -10.56 6.89 13.14
CA LEU A 375 -10.82 8.31 13.26
C LEU A 375 -10.15 9.10 12.12
N MET A 376 -8.91 8.77 11.78
CA MET A 376 -8.20 9.44 10.68
C MET A 376 -8.96 9.29 9.36
N HIS A 377 -9.47 8.09 9.06
CA HIS A 377 -10.26 7.82 7.86
C HIS A 377 -11.61 8.55 7.86
N ARG A 378 -12.30 8.60 9.00
CA ARG A 378 -13.57 9.33 9.12
C ARG A 378 -13.42 10.85 9.00
N VAL A 379 -12.27 11.39 9.40
CA VAL A 379 -11.96 12.83 9.28
C VAL A 379 -11.44 13.17 7.88
N HIS A 380 -10.79 12.22 7.20
CA HIS A 380 -10.22 12.40 5.86
C HIS A 380 -10.82 11.43 4.82
N PRO A 381 -12.15 11.39 4.64
CA PRO A 381 -12.76 10.54 3.63
C PRO A 381 -12.45 11.07 2.24
N VAL A 382 -12.55 10.20 1.23
CA VAL A 382 -12.68 10.65 -0.16
C VAL A 382 -13.98 11.48 -0.27
N PRO A 383 -13.93 12.75 -0.74
CA PRO A 383 -15.12 13.56 -0.90
C PRO A 383 -16.13 12.91 -1.87
N PRO A 384 -17.44 12.94 -1.57
CA PRO A 384 -18.46 12.39 -2.47
C PRO A 384 -18.40 12.97 -3.90
N GLY A 385 -17.99 14.23 -4.03
CA GLY A 385 -17.86 14.93 -5.30
C GLY A 385 -16.53 14.73 -6.03
N ALA A 386 -15.64 13.85 -5.56
CA ALA A 386 -14.28 13.73 -6.11
C ALA A 386 -14.24 13.30 -7.59
N LEU A 387 -15.28 12.62 -8.07
CA LEU A 387 -15.40 12.15 -9.46
C LEU A 387 -16.45 12.93 -10.27
N ASP A 388 -17.05 13.99 -9.71
CA ASP A 388 -18.14 14.72 -10.35
C ASP A 388 -17.68 15.50 -11.59
N GLY A 389 -16.40 15.89 -11.64
CA GLY A 389 -15.79 16.63 -12.75
C GLY A 389 -15.26 15.78 -13.91
N LEU A 390 -15.53 14.46 -13.93
CA LEU A 390 -15.05 13.59 -15.01
C LEU A 390 -15.84 13.82 -16.30
N THR A 391 -15.14 14.26 -17.33
CA THR A 391 -15.63 14.31 -18.72
C THR A 391 -15.50 12.94 -19.39
N ASP A 392 -16.19 12.71 -20.50
CA ASP A 392 -16.18 11.41 -21.20
C ASP A 392 -14.81 11.02 -21.76
N ASP A 393 -13.96 12.00 -22.07
CA ASP A 393 -12.58 11.84 -22.53
C ASP A 393 -11.57 11.62 -21.39
N THR A 394 -11.95 11.84 -20.13
CA THR A 394 -11.02 11.64 -19.02
C THR A 394 -10.62 10.17 -18.89
N LEU A 395 -9.33 9.87 -19.02
CA LEU A 395 -8.81 8.51 -18.83
C LEU A 395 -9.08 8.01 -17.41
N VAL A 396 -9.56 6.78 -17.27
CA VAL A 396 -9.71 6.08 -15.99
C VAL A 396 -8.64 4.99 -15.86
N CYS A 397 -8.39 4.23 -16.93
CA CYS A 397 -7.32 3.23 -16.98
C CYS A 397 -6.24 3.66 -17.96
N ARG A 398 -5.08 4.12 -17.45
CA ARG A 398 -3.94 4.51 -18.31
C ARG A 398 -3.28 3.34 -19.03
N CYS A 399 -3.42 2.10 -18.54
CA CYS A 399 -2.78 0.94 -19.18
C CYS A 399 -3.53 0.46 -20.43
N GLU A 400 -4.84 0.62 -20.47
CA GLU A 400 -5.72 0.18 -21.56
C GLU A 400 -6.43 1.37 -22.22
N GLU A 401 -6.01 2.60 -21.88
CA GLU A 401 -6.55 3.86 -22.40
C GLU A 401 -8.08 4.00 -22.27
N VAL A 402 -8.66 3.40 -21.24
CA VAL A 402 -10.12 3.39 -21.01
C VAL A 402 -10.55 4.71 -20.41
N THR A 403 -11.46 5.41 -21.07
CA THR A 403 -12.03 6.69 -20.61
C THR A 403 -13.22 6.50 -19.67
N ALA A 404 -13.64 7.58 -18.99
CA ALA A 404 -14.86 7.59 -18.19
C ALA A 404 -16.11 7.39 -19.06
N GLY A 405 -16.10 7.92 -20.30
CA GLY A 405 -17.17 7.70 -21.27
C GLY A 405 -17.32 6.21 -21.63
N ALA A 406 -16.22 5.50 -21.86
CA ALA A 406 -16.26 4.06 -22.13
C ALA A 406 -16.83 3.24 -20.96
N VAL A 407 -16.56 3.66 -19.71
CA VAL A 407 -17.16 3.03 -18.52
C VAL A 407 -18.69 3.28 -18.47
N ARG A 408 -19.14 4.50 -18.77
CA ARG A 408 -20.58 4.84 -18.82
C ARG A 408 -21.28 4.08 -19.95
N GLN A 409 -20.68 4.06 -21.14
CA GLN A 409 -21.17 3.32 -22.30
C GLN A 409 -21.34 1.82 -22.01
N ALA A 410 -20.40 1.22 -21.28
CA ALA A 410 -20.52 -0.19 -20.89
C ALA A 410 -21.78 -0.45 -20.04
N VAL A 411 -22.20 0.51 -19.22
CA VAL A 411 -23.42 0.39 -18.41
C VAL A 411 -24.66 0.70 -19.25
N ASP A 412 -24.69 1.84 -19.93
CA ASP A 412 -25.87 2.36 -20.61
C ASP A 412 -26.23 1.56 -21.88
N ASP A 413 -25.23 1.23 -22.70
CA ASP A 413 -25.44 0.67 -24.04
C ASP A 413 -25.19 -0.85 -24.09
N LEU A 414 -24.29 -1.36 -23.23
CA LEU A 414 -23.88 -2.78 -23.23
C LEU A 414 -24.45 -3.58 -22.05
N GLY A 415 -25.23 -2.93 -21.17
CA GLY A 415 -25.98 -3.60 -20.10
C GLY A 415 -25.15 -4.05 -18.90
N ALA A 416 -23.98 -3.47 -18.66
CA ALA A 416 -23.19 -3.81 -17.48
C ALA A 416 -23.89 -3.38 -16.17
N SER A 417 -24.22 -4.34 -15.32
CA SER A 417 -24.85 -4.09 -14.01
C SER A 417 -23.85 -3.99 -12.85
N ASP A 418 -22.56 -4.18 -13.11
CA ASP A 418 -21.53 -4.23 -12.09
C ASP A 418 -20.11 -3.96 -12.67
N PRO A 419 -19.13 -3.63 -11.81
CA PRO A 419 -17.77 -3.31 -12.25
C PRO A 419 -16.99 -4.47 -12.85
N ARG A 420 -17.33 -5.74 -12.54
CA ARG A 420 -16.72 -6.90 -13.18
C ARG A 420 -17.16 -6.98 -14.64
N THR A 421 -18.44 -6.75 -14.91
CA THR A 421 -18.99 -6.72 -16.27
C THR A 421 -18.43 -5.53 -17.06
N VAL A 422 -18.33 -4.34 -16.45
CA VAL A 422 -17.61 -3.19 -17.04
C VAL A 422 -16.16 -3.54 -17.37
N LYS A 423 -15.45 -4.22 -16.47
CA LYS A 423 -14.08 -4.70 -16.70
C LYS A 423 -13.99 -5.62 -17.92
N LEU A 424 -14.97 -6.51 -18.14
CA LEU A 424 -14.96 -7.42 -19.29
C LEU A 424 -15.27 -6.70 -20.62
N LEU A 425 -16.18 -5.71 -20.60
CA LEU A 425 -16.65 -5.03 -21.81
C LEU A 425 -15.73 -3.88 -22.24
N ALA A 426 -15.31 -3.04 -21.29
CA ALA A 426 -14.50 -1.85 -21.56
C ALA A 426 -13.01 -2.04 -21.21
N ARG A 427 -12.61 -3.19 -20.65
CA ARG A 427 -11.23 -3.55 -20.28
C ARG A 427 -10.53 -2.75 -19.16
N PRO A 428 -11.18 -1.90 -18.31
CA PRO A 428 -10.44 -1.23 -17.25
C PRO A 428 -9.82 -2.27 -16.29
N GLY A 429 -8.54 -2.07 -15.97
CA GLY A 429 -7.81 -2.95 -15.08
C GLY A 429 -7.36 -4.28 -15.69
N MET A 430 -7.44 -4.44 -17.03
CA MET A 430 -6.89 -5.60 -17.74
C MET A 430 -5.45 -5.40 -18.24
N GLY A 431 -4.92 -4.17 -18.20
CA GLY A 431 -3.54 -3.88 -18.59
C GLY A 431 -2.50 -4.22 -17.51
N TRP A 432 -1.26 -3.76 -17.68
CA TRP A 432 -0.10 -4.16 -16.87
C TRP A 432 -0.25 -4.01 -15.35
N CYS A 433 -0.92 -2.95 -14.90
CA CYS A 433 -1.14 -2.75 -13.47
C CYS A 433 -2.18 -3.71 -12.87
N GLN A 434 -2.97 -4.39 -13.72
CA GLN A 434 -4.04 -5.31 -13.35
C GLN A 434 -5.04 -4.68 -12.37
N GLY A 435 -5.45 -3.44 -12.64
CA GLY A 435 -6.46 -2.74 -11.84
C GLY A 435 -5.98 -2.15 -10.51
N ARG A 436 -4.69 -2.25 -10.16
CA ARG A 436 -4.14 -1.70 -8.91
C ARG A 436 -4.24 -0.18 -8.80
N VAL A 437 -4.24 0.50 -9.95
CA VAL A 437 -4.34 1.97 -10.03
C VAL A 437 -5.79 2.39 -10.30
N CYS A 438 -6.40 1.87 -11.36
CA CYS A 438 -7.72 2.32 -11.81
C CYS A 438 -8.90 1.62 -11.13
N GLY A 439 -8.71 0.46 -10.51
CA GLY A 439 -9.80 -0.43 -10.10
C GLY A 439 -10.76 0.19 -9.10
N PHE A 440 -10.23 0.87 -8.07
CA PHE A 440 -11.06 1.58 -7.10
C PHE A 440 -11.90 2.67 -7.77
N ALA A 441 -11.28 3.47 -8.65
CA ALA A 441 -11.98 4.52 -9.39
C ALA A 441 -13.06 3.95 -10.32
N THR A 442 -12.77 2.86 -11.05
CA THR A 442 -13.75 2.18 -11.90
C THR A 442 -14.93 1.66 -11.09
N VAL A 443 -14.69 1.07 -9.91
CA VAL A 443 -15.76 0.62 -9.01
C VAL A 443 -16.62 1.80 -8.56
N CYS A 444 -16.01 2.90 -8.09
CA CYS A 444 -16.75 4.08 -7.66
C CYS A 444 -17.56 4.71 -8.80
N LEU A 445 -16.97 4.83 -10.00
CA LEU A 445 -17.64 5.40 -11.17
C LEU A 445 -18.83 4.55 -11.59
N THR A 446 -18.65 3.22 -11.68
CA THR A 446 -19.71 2.29 -12.06
C THR A 446 -20.84 2.28 -11.03
N ALA A 447 -20.52 2.15 -9.74
CA ALA A 447 -21.53 2.13 -8.67
C ALA A 447 -22.32 3.44 -8.62
N ARG A 448 -21.64 4.59 -8.79
CA ARG A 448 -22.29 5.91 -8.88
C ARG A 448 -23.23 5.98 -10.07
N HIS A 449 -22.81 5.53 -11.25
CA HIS A 449 -23.61 5.55 -12.47
C HIS A 449 -24.88 4.69 -12.31
N LEU A 450 -24.74 3.53 -11.64
CA LEU A 450 -25.84 2.66 -11.23
C LEU A 450 -26.65 3.15 -10.02
N ARG A 451 -26.33 4.34 -9.47
CA ARG A 451 -26.99 4.98 -8.32
C ARG A 451 -27.06 4.10 -7.07
N ARG A 452 -26.01 3.32 -6.81
CA ARG A 452 -25.88 2.47 -5.61
C ARG A 452 -24.50 2.63 -4.96
N PRO A 453 -24.34 2.31 -3.67
CA PRO A 453 -23.02 2.27 -3.06
C PRO A 453 -22.17 1.12 -3.64
N PRO A 454 -20.83 1.25 -3.63
CA PRO A 454 -19.92 0.12 -3.85
C PRO A 454 -20.13 -0.98 -2.81
N THR A 455 -19.91 -2.22 -3.22
CA THR A 455 -20.01 -3.41 -2.38
C THR A 455 -18.63 -4.10 -2.25
N PRO A 456 -18.44 -5.00 -1.26
CA PRO A 456 -17.23 -5.81 -1.18
C PRO A 456 -16.94 -6.61 -2.45
N GLU A 457 -17.98 -7.08 -3.16
CA GLU A 457 -17.82 -7.91 -4.36
C GLU A 457 -17.35 -7.08 -5.56
N ASP A 458 -17.84 -5.85 -5.69
CA ASP A 458 -17.36 -4.89 -6.70
C ASP A 458 -15.84 -4.67 -6.58
N LEU A 459 -15.35 -4.48 -5.35
CA LEU A 459 -13.93 -4.29 -5.06
C LEU A 459 -13.13 -5.59 -5.28
N ARG A 460 -13.72 -6.74 -4.91
CA ARG A 460 -13.10 -8.06 -5.11
C ARG A 460 -12.83 -8.33 -6.59
N ALA A 461 -13.71 -7.93 -7.50
CA ALA A 461 -13.55 -8.11 -8.94
C ALA A 461 -12.26 -7.48 -9.53
N PHE A 462 -11.72 -6.46 -8.87
CA PHE A 462 -10.46 -5.81 -9.23
C PHE A 462 -9.27 -6.26 -8.38
N ALA A 463 -9.52 -6.81 -7.19
CA ALA A 463 -8.47 -7.30 -6.28
C ALA A 463 -8.06 -8.75 -6.60
N GLN A 464 -9.01 -9.62 -6.91
CA GLN A 464 -8.81 -11.06 -7.13
C GLN A 464 -8.17 -11.34 -8.48
N ARG A 465 -7.17 -12.23 -8.49
CA ARG A 465 -6.47 -12.71 -9.68
C ARG A 465 -5.76 -14.03 -9.40
N PRO A 466 -5.59 -14.90 -10.41
CA PRO A 466 -4.91 -16.18 -10.24
C PRO A 466 -3.39 -16.03 -10.14
N ILE A 467 -2.81 -14.95 -10.65
CA ILE A 467 -1.36 -14.68 -10.62
C ILE A 467 -1.14 -13.27 -10.07
N ALA A 468 -0.41 -13.18 -8.95
CA ALA A 468 -0.20 -11.92 -8.24
C ALA A 468 0.82 -10.99 -8.90
N ALA A 469 1.74 -11.50 -9.71
CA ALA A 469 2.73 -10.68 -10.42
C ALA A 469 2.88 -11.14 -11.87
N PRO A 470 2.95 -10.23 -12.87
CA PRO A 470 3.19 -10.61 -14.26
C PRO A 470 4.43 -11.48 -14.37
N THR A 471 4.25 -12.70 -14.87
CA THR A 471 5.25 -13.77 -14.87
C THR A 471 5.53 -14.19 -16.31
N PRO A 472 6.79 -14.12 -16.79
CA PRO A 472 7.13 -14.61 -18.12
C PRO A 472 6.83 -16.12 -18.27
N LEU A 473 6.26 -16.54 -19.40
CA LEU A 473 5.97 -17.95 -19.65
C LEU A 473 7.23 -18.83 -19.58
N GLY A 474 8.37 -18.32 -20.06
CA GLY A 474 9.65 -19.04 -19.98
C GLY A 474 10.09 -19.33 -18.54
N GLN A 475 9.75 -18.47 -17.58
CA GLN A 475 10.02 -18.71 -16.16
C GLN A 475 9.13 -19.82 -15.59
N LEU A 476 7.87 -19.94 -16.06
CA LEU A 476 6.98 -21.04 -15.66
C LEU A 476 7.38 -22.40 -16.24
N ALA A 477 8.10 -22.40 -17.37
CA ALA A 477 8.59 -23.61 -18.02
C ALA A 477 9.85 -24.19 -17.34
N LEU A 478 10.56 -23.40 -16.53
CA LEU A 478 11.72 -23.87 -15.78
C LEU A 478 11.28 -24.64 -14.53
N PRO A 479 11.92 -25.76 -14.19
CA PRO A 479 11.66 -26.42 -12.91
C PRO A 479 12.06 -25.43 -11.78
N PRO A 480 11.21 -25.25 -10.76
CA PRO A 480 11.57 -24.42 -9.63
C PRO A 480 12.76 -25.05 -8.90
N ASP A 481 13.72 -24.22 -8.51
CA ASP A 481 14.71 -24.69 -7.57
C ASP A 481 14.02 -24.89 -6.21
N GLU A 482 14.10 -26.11 -5.69
CA GLU A 482 13.49 -26.50 -4.42
C GLU A 482 14.53 -26.73 -3.32
N GLY A 483 15.81 -26.47 -3.59
CA GLY A 483 16.90 -26.64 -2.64
C GLY A 483 17.06 -28.09 -2.18
N ASN A 484 16.99 -29.05 -3.13
CA ASN A 484 17.00 -30.48 -2.84
C ASN A 484 18.27 -30.86 -2.03
N PRO A 485 18.15 -31.47 -0.84
CA PRO A 485 19.29 -31.87 -0.02
C PRO A 485 20.07 -33.08 -0.55
N GLY A 486 19.72 -33.66 -1.71
CA GLY A 486 20.24 -34.96 -2.18
C GLY A 486 20.71 -35.03 -3.63
N GLY A 487 21.15 -33.93 -4.24
CA GLY A 487 21.72 -33.96 -5.59
C GLY A 487 23.25 -34.04 -5.57
N THR A 488 23.83 -35.23 -5.37
CA THR A 488 25.19 -35.47 -5.84
C THR A 488 25.18 -35.33 -7.36
N GLY A 489 25.97 -34.39 -7.88
CA GLY A 489 26.31 -34.38 -9.29
C GLY A 489 26.92 -35.72 -9.68
N GLY A 490 26.35 -36.30 -10.72
CA GLY A 490 26.79 -37.51 -11.40
C GLY A 490 26.09 -37.55 -12.74
#